data_AF-A0A369Q4G7-F1
#
_entry.id   AF-A0A369Q4G7-F1
#
_cell.length_a   1.000
_cell.length_b   1.000
_cell.length_c   1.000
_cell.angle_alpha   90.00
_cell.angle_beta   90.00
_cell.angle_gamma   90.00
#
_symmetry.space_group_name_H-M   'P 1'
#
loop_
_entity.id
_entity.type
_entity.pdbx_description
1 polymer ?
#
loop_
_entity_poly.entity_id
_entity_poly.type
_entity_poly.pdbx_seq_one_letter_code
_entity_poly.pdbx_strand_id
1 'polypeptide(L)' 'MNQILTDQEYKKVIERIQQLSEIKNAHSIFLPEIDALRQLAINYEFKRYDLTLVKSSQQQLPATG' A
#
# COMPACT_ATOMS: atom_id res chain seq x y z
N MET A 1 -2.05 -5.29 11.97
CA MET A 1 -1.41 -5.82 10.75
C MET A 1 -0.27 -4.88 10.38
N ASN A 2 0.91 -5.42 10.10
CA ASN A 2 2.13 -4.65 9.88
C ASN A 2 2.03 -3.81 8.60
N GLN A 3 2.52 -2.57 8.67
CA GLN A 3 2.54 -1.63 7.56
C GLN A 3 3.51 -2.11 6.46
N ILE A 4 3.11 -2.04 5.19
CA ILE A 4 3.99 -2.27 4.03
C ILE A 4 4.91 -1.04 3.88
N LEU A 5 6.22 -1.25 3.80
CA LEU A 5 7.20 -0.16 3.69
C LEU A 5 8.00 -0.20 2.39
N THR A 6 8.02 -1.34 1.70
CA THR A 6 8.83 -1.54 0.50
C THR A 6 8.03 -2.07 -0.68
N ASP A 7 8.50 -1.79 -1.91
CA ASP A 7 7.91 -2.33 -3.13
C ASP A 7 7.95 -3.87 -3.17
N GLN A 8 8.95 -4.50 -2.53
CA GLN A 8 9.04 -5.95 -2.45
C GLN A 8 7.94 -6.55 -1.57
N GLU A 9 7.64 -5.92 -0.43
CA GLU A 9 6.51 -6.33 0.42
C GLU A 9 5.18 -6.09 -0.26
N TYR A 10 5.05 -4.97 -0.98
CA TYR A 10 3.86 -4.67 -1.79
C TYR A 10 3.60 -5.76 -2.82
N LYS A 11 4.62 -6.17 -3.59
CA LYS A 11 4.49 -7.28 -4.57
C LYS A 11 4.00 -8.58 -3.94
N LYS A 12 4.55 -8.95 -2.78
CA LYS A 12 4.12 -10.15 -2.03
C LYS A 12 2.64 -10.08 -1.61
N VAL A 13 2.16 -8.89 -1.22
CA VAL A 13 0.74 -8.69 -0.88
C VAL A 13 -0.15 -8.84 -2.12
N ILE A 14 0.24 -8.29 -3.27
CA ILE A 14 -0.52 -8.46 -4.52
C ILE A 14 -0.55 -9.93 -4.96
N GLU A 15 0.59 -10.63 -4.93
CA GLU A 15 0.66 -12.06 -5.24
C GLU A 15 -0.24 -12.89 -4.30
N ARG A 16 -0.26 -12.55 -3.01
CA ARG A 16 -1.13 -13.24 -2.03
C ARG A 16 -2.61 -13.01 -2.31
N ILE A 17 -3.02 -11.79 -2.64
CA ILE A 17 -4.41 -11.49 -3.03
C ILE A 17 -4.81 -12.32 -4.24
N GLN A 18 -3.93 -12.42 -5.24
CA GLN A 18 -4.19 -13.19 -6.45
C GLN A 18 -4.35 -14.68 -6.13
N GLN A 19 -3.42 -15.27 -5.37
CA GLN A 19 -3.50 -16.67 -4.94
C GLN A 19 -4.81 -16.98 -4.22
N LEU A 20 -5.23 -16.12 -3.29
CA LEU A 20 -6.46 -16.32 -2.52
C LEU A 20 -7.72 -16.18 -3.38
N SER A 21 -7.69 -15.29 -4.38
CA SER A 21 -8.81 -15.06 -5.29
C SER A 21 -9.00 -16.20 -6.30
N GLU A 22 -7.93 -16.93 -6.63
CA GLU A 22 -7.98 -18.07 -7.55
C GLU A 22 -8.52 -19.36 -6.93
N ILE A 23 -8.64 -19.44 -5.59
CA ILE A 23 -9.16 -20.62 -4.89
C ILE A 23 -10.69 -20.69 -5.07
N LYS A 24 -11.10 -21.40 -6.12
CA LYS A 24 -12.51 -21.75 -6.38
C LYS A 24 -13.07 -22.49 -5.16
N ASN A 25 -14.17 -21.97 -4.60
CA ASN A 25 -14.93 -22.47 -3.43
C ASN A 25 -14.52 -21.94 -2.04
N ALA A 26 -13.42 -21.21 -1.89
CA ALA A 26 -13.02 -20.65 -0.59
C ALA A 26 -13.10 -19.11 -0.53
N HIS A 27 -13.72 -18.50 -1.54
CA HIS A 27 -13.78 -17.06 -1.72
C HIS A 27 -14.44 -16.33 -0.53
N SER A 28 -15.44 -16.93 0.10
CA SER A 28 -16.09 -16.41 1.32
C SER A 28 -15.23 -16.57 2.58
N ILE A 29 -14.38 -17.59 2.62
CA ILE A 29 -13.47 -17.87 3.74
C ILE A 29 -12.31 -16.88 3.73
N PHE A 30 -11.78 -16.58 2.54
CA PHE A 30 -10.65 -15.68 2.38
C PHE A 30 -11.04 -14.21 2.20
N LEU A 31 -12.34 -13.89 2.08
CA LEU A 31 -12.80 -12.51 1.91
C LEU A 31 -12.23 -11.55 2.98
N PRO A 32 -12.21 -11.90 4.29
CA PRO A 32 -11.63 -11.02 5.30
C PRO A 32 -10.12 -10.82 5.15
N GLU A 33 -9.37 -11.87 4.75
CA GLU A 33 -7.92 -11.78 4.51
C GLU A 33 -7.64 -10.94 3.25
N ILE A 34 -8.39 -11.16 2.18
CA ILE A 34 -8.30 -10.40 0.92
C ILE A 34 -8.59 -8.92 1.18
N ASP A 35 -9.64 -8.59 1.93
CA ASP A 35 -9.98 -7.20 2.24
C ASP A 35 -8.90 -6.53 3.11
N ALA A 36 -8.35 -7.24 4.08
CA ALA A 36 -7.24 -6.74 4.88
C ALA A 36 -5.98 -6.48 4.03
N LEU A 37 -5.65 -7.39 3.11
CA LEU A 37 -4.52 -7.24 2.18
C LEU A 37 -4.75 -6.08 1.20
N ARG A 38 -5.98 -5.90 0.71
CA ARG A 38 -6.36 -4.76 -0.15
C ARG A 38 -6.17 -3.44 0.58
N GLN A 39 -6.61 -3.33 1.83
CA GLN A 39 -6.43 -2.12 2.63
C GLN A 39 -4.94 -1.79 2.82
N LEU A 40 -4.08 -2.80 3.02
CA LEU A 40 -2.64 -2.60 3.10
C LEU A 40 -2.04 -2.08 1.79
N ALA A 41 -2.43 -2.67 0.65
CA ALA A 41 -1.97 -2.24 -0.68
C ALA A 41 -2.41 -0.79 -0.98
N ILE A 42 -3.67 -0.47 -0.71
CA ILE A 42 -4.24 0.88 -0.88
C ILE A 42 -3.46 1.90 -0.04
N ASN A 43 -3.21 1.61 1.23
CA ASN A 43 -2.48 2.52 2.11
C ASN A 43 -1.03 2.75 1.68
N TYR A 44 -0.36 1.73 1.14
CA TYR A 44 0.99 1.86 0.58
C TYR A 44 0.99 2.80 -0.64
N GLU A 45 0.06 2.59 -1.59
CA GLU A 45 -0.06 3.43 -2.78
C GLU A 45 -0.47 4.87 -2.43
N PHE A 46 -1.37 5.06 -1.47
CA PHE A 46 -1.72 6.40 -0.98
C PHE A 46 -0.49 7.14 -0.46
N LYS A 47 0.36 6.51 0.35
CA LYS A 47 1.59 7.15 0.85
C LYS A 47 2.60 7.42 -0.27
N ARG A 48 2.72 6.51 -1.24
CA ARG A 48 3.64 6.64 -2.38
C ARG A 48 3.27 7.81 -3.28
N TYR A 49 1.97 8.00 -3.52
CA TYR A 49 1.42 9.05 -4.37
C TYR A 49 0.87 10.25 -3.60
N ASP A 50 1.13 10.33 -2.29
CA ASP A 50 0.76 11.48 -1.49
C ASP A 50 1.66 12.67 -1.88
N LEU A 51 1.14 13.50 -2.78
CA LEU A 51 1.80 14.73 -3.23
C LEU A 51 1.86 15.80 -2.13
N THR A 52 1.12 15.63 -1.03
CA THR A 52 1.16 16.52 0.14
C THR A 52 2.31 16.18 1.09
N LEU A 53 2.79 14.93 1.07
CA LEU A 53 3.98 14.49 1.82
C LEU A 53 5.26 15.22 1.35
N VAL A 54 5.34 15.58 0.07
CA VAL A 54 6.47 16.34 -0.51
C VAL A 54 6.56 17.78 0.03
N LYS A 55 5.44 18.37 0.50
CA LYS A 55 5.43 19.74 1.06
C LYS A 55 6.21 19.89 2.37
N SER A 56 6.59 18.79 3.01
CA SER A 56 7.35 18.84 4.27
C SER A 56 8.87 18.94 4.06
N SER A 57 9.36 18.86 2.82
CA SER A 57 10.80 18.71 2.55
C SER A 57 11.45 19.78 1.68
N GLN A 58 10.73 20.82 1.24
CA GLN A 58 11.30 22.01 0.61
C GLN A 58 10.35 23.18 0.95
N GLN A 59 10.77 24.29 1.57
CA GLN A 59 11.74 25.24 1.05
C GLN A 59 12.19 26.21 2.18
N GLN A 60 13.39 26.03 2.73
CA GLN A 60 14.18 27.18 3.18
C GLN A 60 14.80 27.77 1.91
N LEU A 61 14.08 28.67 1.25
CA LEU A 61 14.68 29.53 0.23
C LEU A 61 15.62 30.49 0.95
N PRO A 62 16.90 30.60 0.57
CA PRO A 62 17.78 31.61 1.14
C PRO A 62 17.23 32.99 0.74
N ALA A 63 16.97 33.83 1.73
CA ALA A 63 16.66 35.22 1.50
C ALA A 63 17.93 35.93 1.02
N THR A 64 18.10 36.02 -0.30
CA THR A 64 19.00 37.02 -0.91
C THR A 64 18.13 38.12 -1.50
N GLY A 65 18.10 39.26 -0.80
CA GLY A 65 17.53 40.53 -1.21
C GLY A 65 18.11 41.62 -0.33
#